data_AF-A0A379VQ15-F1
#
_entry.id   AF-A0A379VQ15-F1
#
_cell.length_a   1.000
_cell.length_b   1.000
_cell.length_c   1.000
_cell.angle_alpha   90.00
_cell.angle_beta   90.00
_cell.angle_gamma   90.00
#
_symmetry.space_group_name_H-M   'P 1'
#
loop_
_entity.id
_entity.type
_entity.pdbx_description
1 polymer ?
#
loop_
_entity_poly.entity_id
_entity_poly.type
_entity_poly.pdbx_seq_one_letter_code
_entity_poly.pdbx_strand_id
1 'polypeptide(L)'
;MPGQTGTPQIPVTLPTWDEVIGPAVQAQSFNTWIISRMLQDKGTPVYTIHAEVEGIVHQPLFEDLLVRARDAGITFCPLGELLPASPESLPLGQIVRGHIPGREGWLGCQQAASAS
;
A
#
# COMPACT_ATOMS: atom_id res chain seq x y z
N MET A 1 17.74 -28.64 5.96
CA MET A 1 16.28 -28.48 5.85
C MET A 1 16.02 -27.18 5.13
N PRO A 2 15.18 -27.13 4.08
CA PRO A 2 14.65 -25.86 3.61
C PRO A 2 14.03 -25.13 4.82
N GLY A 3 14.20 -23.81 4.89
CA GLY A 3 13.64 -23.01 6.00
C GLY A 3 12.11 -23.13 6.05
N GLN A 4 11.54 -23.05 7.24
CA GLN A 4 10.08 -22.99 7.42
C GLN A 4 9.53 -21.68 6.82
N THR A 5 8.33 -21.73 6.24
CA THR A 5 7.62 -20.54 5.77
C THR A 5 7.32 -19.60 6.94
N GLY A 6 7.58 -18.30 6.75
CA GLY A 6 7.32 -17.27 7.76
C GLY A 6 5.86 -16.82 7.79
N THR A 7 5.60 -15.74 8.54
CA THR A 7 4.29 -15.08 8.61
C THR A 7 3.86 -14.55 7.24
N PRO A 8 2.58 -14.70 6.84
CA PRO A 8 2.02 -14.06 5.65
C PRO A 8 2.37 -12.58 5.56
N GLN A 9 2.67 -12.12 4.35
CA GLN A 9 2.96 -10.71 4.06
C GLN A 9 1.83 -10.14 3.21
N ILE A 10 1.37 -8.92 3.52
CA ILE A 10 0.49 -8.14 2.67
C ILE A 10 1.30 -6.94 2.17
N PRO A 11 1.73 -6.92 0.89
CA PRO A 11 2.54 -5.84 0.35
C PRO A 11 1.76 -4.52 0.30
N VAL A 12 2.44 -3.41 0.59
CA VAL A 12 1.96 -2.07 0.22
C VAL A 12 2.07 -1.92 -1.29
N THR A 13 1.00 -1.45 -1.95
CA THR A 13 0.94 -1.36 -3.42
C THR A 13 0.80 0.06 -3.94
N LEU A 14 0.41 1.01 -3.09
CA LEU A 14 0.28 2.42 -3.42
C LEU A 14 1.32 3.27 -2.66
N PRO A 15 1.80 4.36 -3.27
CA PRO A 15 2.80 5.21 -2.63
C PRO A 15 2.20 6.09 -1.53
N THR A 16 3.04 6.56 -0.61
CA THR A 16 2.71 7.56 0.41
C THR A 16 2.77 8.98 -0.16
N TRP A 17 2.23 9.97 0.55
CA TRP A 17 2.25 11.37 0.08
C TRP A 17 3.66 11.89 -0.20
N ASP A 18 4.62 11.62 0.69
CA ASP A 18 6.00 12.11 0.55
C ASP A 18 6.75 11.50 -0.66
N GLU A 19 6.32 10.33 -1.13
CA GLU A 19 6.93 9.67 -2.30
C GLU A 19 6.53 10.31 -3.64
N VAL A 20 5.40 11.04 -3.70
CA VAL A 20 4.84 11.52 -4.98
C VAL A 20 4.64 13.03 -5.07
N ILE A 21 4.62 13.72 -3.94
CA ILE A 21 4.34 15.16 -3.89
C ILE A 21 5.56 15.97 -4.32
N GLY A 22 5.37 16.82 -5.33
CA GLY A 22 6.42 17.57 -6.00
C GLY A 22 6.81 16.91 -7.33
N PRO A 23 7.50 15.75 -7.35
CA PRO A 23 7.96 15.09 -8.56
C PRO A 23 6.84 14.71 -9.54
N ALA A 24 5.65 14.35 -9.04
CA ALA A 24 4.56 13.85 -9.87
C ALA A 24 3.20 14.50 -9.59
N VAL A 25 2.96 14.94 -8.34
CA VAL A 25 1.63 15.39 -7.90
C VAL A 25 1.75 16.68 -7.10
N GLN A 26 0.86 17.64 -7.35
CA GLN A 26 0.73 18.83 -6.51
C GLN A 26 0.03 18.47 -5.20
N ALA A 27 0.47 19.05 -4.07
CA ALA A 27 -0.07 18.76 -2.74
C ALA A 27 -1.62 18.81 -2.68
N GLN A 28 -2.22 19.81 -3.33
CA GLN A 28 -3.66 20.04 -3.35
C GLN A 28 -4.43 19.00 -4.18
N SER A 29 -3.76 18.31 -5.10
CA SER A 29 -4.36 17.31 -5.98
C SER A 29 -4.21 15.88 -5.46
N PHE A 30 -3.48 15.68 -4.35
CA PHE A 30 -3.12 14.36 -3.85
C PHE A 30 -4.33 13.44 -3.61
N ASN A 31 -5.33 13.90 -2.87
CA ASN A 31 -6.50 13.08 -2.54
C ASN A 31 -7.25 12.61 -3.79
N THR A 32 -7.40 13.49 -4.79
CA THR A 32 -8.01 13.11 -6.07
C THR A 32 -7.14 12.09 -6.80
N TRP A 33 -5.83 12.30 -6.79
CA TRP A 33 -4.88 11.41 -7.45
C TRP A 33 -4.83 10.02 -6.79
N ILE A 34 -4.70 9.92 -5.47
CA ILE A 34 -4.58 8.64 -4.77
C ILE A 34 -5.87 7.82 -4.87
N ILE A 35 -7.04 8.46 -4.78
CA ILE A 35 -8.34 7.80 -4.99
C ILE A 35 -8.41 7.25 -6.42
N SER A 36 -7.96 8.01 -7.43
CA SER A 36 -7.94 7.50 -8.81
C SER A 36 -7.04 6.27 -8.96
N ARG A 37 -5.94 6.18 -8.21
CA ARG A 37 -5.05 5.01 -8.20
C ARG A 37 -5.70 3.81 -7.53
N MET A 38 -6.37 4.01 -6.39
CA MET A 38 -7.14 2.95 -5.72
C MET A 38 -8.19 2.35 -6.66
N LEU A 39 -8.91 3.19 -7.41
CA LEU A 39 -9.96 2.73 -8.35
C LEU A 39 -9.41 2.06 -9.62
N GLN A 40 -8.16 2.32 -9.99
CA GLN A 40 -7.51 1.71 -11.16
C GLN A 40 -6.79 0.40 -10.84
N ASP A 41 -6.58 0.09 -9.56
CA ASP A 41 -5.96 -1.15 -9.12
C ASP A 41 -6.85 -2.35 -9.51
N LYS A 42 -6.22 -3.42 -10.00
CA LYS A 42 -6.92 -4.65 -10.44
C LYS A 42 -7.10 -5.67 -9.31
N GLY A 43 -6.42 -5.47 -8.18
CA GLY A 43 -6.52 -6.26 -6.97
C GLY A 43 -7.09 -5.43 -5.83
N THR A 44 -6.56 -5.65 -4.62
CA THR A 44 -6.89 -4.82 -3.46
C THR A 44 -5.74 -3.84 -3.22
N PRO A 45 -5.95 -2.53 -3.42
CA PRO A 45 -4.91 -1.56 -3.16
C PRO A 45 -4.61 -1.49 -1.65
N VAL A 46 -3.33 -1.51 -1.30
CA VAL A 46 -2.86 -1.32 0.07
C VAL A 46 -2.10 0.00 0.12
N TYR A 47 -2.70 0.97 0.81
CA TYR A 47 -2.17 2.32 0.99
C TYR A 47 -1.82 2.55 2.45
N THR A 48 -0.60 3.04 2.69
CA THR A 48 -0.14 3.41 4.03
C THR A 48 -0.34 4.91 4.21
N ILE A 49 -0.97 5.29 5.33
CA ILE A 49 -1.13 6.68 5.72
C ILE A 49 -0.22 7.00 6.93
N HIS A 50 0.63 8.01 6.80
CA HIS A 50 1.45 8.60 7.85
C HIS A 50 0.58 9.52 8.70
N ALA A 51 -0.11 8.96 9.69
CA ALA A 51 -1.00 9.74 10.57
C ALA A 51 -0.30 10.94 11.26
N GLU A 52 1.02 10.88 11.47
CA GLU A 52 1.82 11.98 12.02
C GLU A 52 1.94 13.20 11.09
N VAL A 53 1.99 12.99 9.77
CA VAL A 53 2.16 14.04 8.76
C VAL A 53 0.82 14.31 8.06
N GLU A 54 0.19 13.26 7.53
CA GLU A 54 -1.08 13.32 6.79
C GLU A 54 -2.31 13.41 7.71
N GLY A 55 -2.22 12.94 8.97
CA GLY A 55 -3.36 12.88 9.90
C GLY A 55 -3.44 14.02 10.94
N ILE A 56 -2.30 14.48 11.48
CA ILE A 56 -2.26 15.51 12.55
C ILE A 56 -2.08 16.91 11.96
N VAL A 57 -1.03 17.15 11.18
CA VAL A 57 -0.79 18.47 10.57
C VAL A 57 -1.78 18.76 9.43
N HIS A 58 -2.32 17.70 8.82
CA HIS A 58 -3.20 17.76 7.67
C HIS A 58 -4.57 17.12 7.92
N GLN A 59 -5.09 17.18 9.15
CA GLN A 59 -6.42 16.65 9.51
C GLN A 59 -7.52 16.97 8.47
N PRO A 60 -7.66 18.20 7.93
CA PRO A 60 -8.68 18.48 6.90
C PRO A 60 -8.49 17.70 5.60
N LEU A 61 -7.24 17.41 5.21
CA LEU A 61 -6.95 16.57 4.04
C LEU A 61 -7.30 15.10 4.32
N PHE A 62 -7.05 14.62 5.54
CA PHE A 62 -7.45 13.27 5.92
C PHE A 62 -8.98 13.10 5.92
N GLU A 63 -9.71 14.06 6.48
CA GLU A 63 -11.18 14.06 6.45
C GLU A 63 -11.72 14.09 5.00
N ASP A 64 -11.15 14.96 4.14
CA ASP A 64 -11.49 15.01 2.71
C ASP A 64 -11.20 13.69 1.99
N LEU A 65 -10.10 13.01 2.30
CA LEU A 65 -9.77 11.69 1.75
C LEU A 65 -10.84 10.66 2.11
N LEU A 66 -11.26 10.61 3.39
CA LEU A 66 -12.30 9.69 3.85
C LEU A 66 -13.66 9.94 3.19
N VAL A 67 -14.04 11.21 3.06
CA VAL A 67 -15.29 11.61 2.38
C VAL A 67 -15.25 11.19 0.91
N ARG A 68 -14.17 11.48 0.19
CA ARG A 68 -14.02 11.09 -1.22
C ARG A 68 -13.97 9.58 -1.41
N ALA A 69 -13.29 8.85 -0.53
CA ALA A 69 -13.24 7.39 -0.57
C ALA A 69 -14.64 6.81 -0.45
N ARG A 70 -15.42 7.26 0.55
CA ARG A 70 -16.81 6.85 0.72
C ARG A 70 -17.65 7.18 -0.52
N ASP A 71 -17.55 8.40 -1.04
CA ASP A 71 -18.34 8.86 -2.20
C ASP A 71 -17.95 8.11 -3.49
N ALA A 72 -16.72 7.63 -3.58
CA ALA A 72 -16.23 6.75 -4.64
C ALA A 72 -16.56 5.26 -4.42
N GLY A 73 -17.26 4.90 -3.34
CA GLY A 73 -17.64 3.52 -3.02
C GLY A 73 -16.50 2.66 -2.45
N ILE A 74 -15.42 3.26 -1.97
CA ILE A 74 -14.29 2.55 -1.36
C ILE A 74 -14.65 2.16 0.08
N THR A 75 -14.36 0.91 0.44
CA THR A 75 -14.52 0.38 1.80
C THR A 75 -13.14 0.05 2.38
N PHE A 76 -12.86 0.55 3.57
CA PHE A 76 -11.65 0.18 4.31
C PHE A 76 -11.89 -1.08 5.12
N CYS A 77 -10.89 -1.96 5.18
CA CYS A 77 -10.90 -3.14 6.03
C CYS A 77 -9.56 -3.29 6.77
N PRO A 78 -9.55 -3.93 7.95
CA PRO A 78 -8.33 -4.42 8.57
C PRO A 78 -7.57 -5.37 7.64
N LEU A 79 -6.24 -5.28 7.59
CA LEU A 79 -5.41 -6.15 6.74
C LEU A 79 -5.64 -7.65 6.98
N GLY A 80 -5.97 -8.04 8.21
CA GLY A 80 -6.27 -9.44 8.55
C GLY A 80 -7.47 -10.01 7.80
N GLU A 81 -8.42 -9.18 7.36
CA GLU A 81 -9.58 -9.60 6.57
C GLU A 81 -9.21 -9.95 5.11
N LEU A 82 -8.02 -9.54 4.65
CA LEU A 82 -7.49 -9.92 3.33
C LEU A 82 -6.84 -11.31 3.34
N LEU A 83 -6.61 -11.91 4.51
CA LEU A 83 -6.01 -13.22 4.62
C LEU A 83 -7.05 -14.33 4.39
N PRO A 84 -6.69 -15.39 3.64
CA PRO A 84 -7.54 -16.56 3.53
C PRO A 84 -7.61 -17.31 4.88
N ALA A 85 -8.66 -18.11 5.06
CA ALA A 85 -8.82 -18.95 6.25
C ALA A 85 -7.68 -19.97 6.43
N SER A 86 -7.04 -20.39 5.33
CA SER A 86 -5.88 -21.28 5.31
C SER A 86 -4.68 -20.52 4.73
N PRO A 87 -3.76 -20.02 5.58
CA PRO A 87 -2.56 -19.33 5.12
C PRO A 87 -1.66 -20.17 4.20
N GLU A 88 -1.75 -21.50 4.28
CA GLU A 88 -1.00 -22.44 3.45
C GLU A 88 -1.42 -22.39 1.98
N SER A 89 -2.57 -21.80 1.65
CA SER A 89 -3.01 -21.59 0.28
C SER A 89 -2.34 -20.38 -0.39
N LEU A 90 -1.58 -19.57 0.35
CA LEU A 90 -0.92 -18.40 -0.19
C LEU A 90 0.29 -18.80 -1.05
N PRO A 91 0.59 -18.04 -2.12
CA PRO A 91 1.76 -18.29 -2.94
C PRO A 91 3.04 -18.08 -2.12
N LEU A 92 4.02 -18.98 -2.31
CA LEU A 92 5.33 -18.83 -1.71
C LEU A 92 6.14 -17.73 -2.42
N GLY A 93 6.85 -16.94 -1.64
CA GLY A 93 7.72 -15.88 -2.12
C GLY A 93 8.88 -15.62 -1.17
N GLN A 94 9.79 -14.77 -1.61
CA GLN A 94 10.94 -14.31 -0.83
C GLN A 94 10.82 -12.79 -0.64
N ILE A 95 11.26 -12.31 0.52
CA ILE A 95 11.46 -10.88 0.76
C ILE A 95 12.92 -10.57 0.44
N VAL A 96 13.12 -9.72 -0.56
CA VAL A 96 14.46 -9.27 -0.97
C VAL A 96 14.58 -7.77 -0.81
N ARG A 97 15.82 -7.27 -0.66
CA ARG A 97 16.05 -5.83 -0.67
C ARG A 97 15.95 -5.30 -2.10
N GLY A 98 15.08 -4.33 -2.33
CA GLY A 98 14.95 -3.62 -3.59
C GLY A 98 14.99 -2.11 -3.40
N HIS A 99 15.07 -1.38 -4.52
CA HIS A 99 14.96 0.07 -4.55
C HIS A 99 13.83 0.44 -5.50
N ILE A 100 13.08 1.48 -5.14
CA ILE A 100 12.03 2.05 -5.99
C ILE A 100 12.45 3.46 -6.38
N PRO A 101 12.38 3.83 -7.68
CA PRO A 101 12.67 5.20 -8.10
C PRO A 101 11.84 6.23 -7.33
N GLY A 102 12.48 7.26 -6.80
CA GLY A 102 11.83 8.32 -6.04
C GLY A 102 11.72 8.08 -4.54
N ARG A 103 12.17 6.92 -4.02
CA ARG A 103 12.21 6.64 -2.59
C ARG A 103 13.64 6.51 -2.07
N GLU A 104 13.96 7.20 -0.99
CA GLU A 104 15.25 7.04 -0.32
C GLU A 104 15.35 5.69 0.42
N GLY A 105 16.51 5.06 0.34
CA GLY A 105 16.80 3.79 1.00
C GLY A 105 16.29 2.56 0.24
N TRP A 106 16.38 1.40 0.91
CA TRP A 106 15.95 0.11 0.38
C TRP A 106 14.62 -0.31 1.01
N LEU A 107 13.88 -1.14 0.28
CA LEU A 107 12.62 -1.74 0.72
C LEU A 107 12.69 -3.25 0.72
N GLY A 108 11.84 -3.87 1.54
CA GLY A 108 11.48 -5.27 1.38
C GLY A 108 10.54 -5.41 0.19
N CYS A 109 11.04 -5.98 -0.91
CA CYS A 109 10.27 -6.26 -2.11
C CYS A 109 9.92 -7.74 -2.17
N GLN A 110 8.71 -8.04 -2.64
CA GLN A 110 8.34 -9.42 -2.94
C GLN A 110 9.09 -9.92 -4.19
N GLN A 111 9.56 -11.16 -4.12
CA GLN A 111 10.04 -11.91 -5.27
C GLN A 111 9.35 -13.26 -5.28
N ALA A 112 8.72 -13.61 -6.41
CA ALA A 112 8.13 -14.94 -6.57
C ALA A 112 9.21 -16.00 -6.38
N ALA A 113 8.90 -17.05 -5.60
CA ALA A 113 9.81 -18.18 -5.51
C ALA A 113 9.88 -18.84 -6.89
N SER A 114 11.09 -18.99 -7.43
CA SER A 114 11.29 -19.74 -8.67
C SER A 114 10.80 -21.17 -8.48
N ALA A 115 10.04 -21.70 -9.44
CA ALA A 115 9.75 -23.13 -9.49
C ALA A 115 11.09 -23.87 -9.62
N SER A 116 11.40 -24.69 -8.62
CA SER A 116 12.55 -25.61 -8.63
C SER A 116 12.31 -26.78 -9.55
#